data_AF-J1SE08-F1
#
_entry.id   AF-J1SE08-F1
#
_cell.length_a   1.000
_cell.length_b   1.000
_cell.length_c   1.000
_cell.angle_alpha   90.00
_cell.angle_beta   90.00
_cell.angle_gamma   90.00
#
_symmetry.space_group_name_H-M   'P 1'
#
loop_
_entity.id
_entity.type
_entity.pdbx_description
1 polymer ?
#
loop_
_entity_poly.entity_id
_entity_poly.type
_entity_poly.pdbx_seq_one_letter_code
_entity_poly.pdbx_strand_id
1 'polypeptide(L)' 'MKIKMKDFIAGIGEINVIVYLIYVCTGLAPLFHILIIGSEMTTGKIVLTILGVLYAIFLTIAKIYRKFFW' A
#
# COMPACT_ATOMS: atom_id res chain seq x y z
N MET A 1 -27.41 5.94 -11.30
CA MET A 1 -26.30 5.00 -11.03
C MET A 1 -25.17 5.74 -10.32
N LYS A 2 -25.30 6.04 -9.02
CA LYS A 2 -24.19 6.62 -8.24
C LYS A 2 -23.28 5.46 -7.85
N ILE A 3 -22.19 5.29 -8.59
CA ILE A 3 -21.12 4.35 -8.20
C ILE A 3 -20.65 4.83 -6.83
N LYS A 4 -21.02 4.11 -5.77
CA LYS A 4 -20.63 4.42 -4.41
C LYS A 4 -19.14 4.09 -4.28
N MET A 5 -18.27 5.00 -4.75
CA MET A 5 -16.82 4.88 -4.55
C MET A 5 -16.48 4.63 -3.07
N LYS A 6 -17.30 5.15 -2.17
CA LYS A 6 -17.24 4.86 -0.73
C LYS A 6 -17.35 3.36 -0.41
N ASP A 7 -18.29 2.65 -1.03
CA ASP A 7 -18.49 1.21 -0.81
C ASP A 7 -17.36 0.40 -1.45
N PHE A 8 -16.79 0.88 -2.56
CA PHE A 8 -15.61 0.25 -3.18
C PHE A 8 -14.36 0.41 -2.31
N ILE A 9 -14.12 1.60 -1.76
CA ILE A 9 -13.00 1.85 -0.82
C ILE A 9 -13.21 1.07 0.48
N ALA A 10 -14.45 0.99 0.99
CA ALA A 10 -14.79 0.15 2.15
C ALA A 10 -14.57 -1.35 1.85
N GLY A 11 -14.91 -1.79 0.65
CA GLY A 11 -14.67 -3.16 0.15
C GLY A 11 -13.19 -3.49 -0.03
N ILE A 12 -12.33 -2.52 -0.39
CA ILE A 12 -10.87 -2.69 -0.36
C ILE A 12 -10.36 -2.76 1.08
N GLY A 13 -10.94 -1.97 1.99
CA GLY A 13 -10.70 -2.09 3.43
C GLY A 13 -11.16 -3.44 4.02
N GLU A 14 -12.13 -4.11 3.35
CA GLU A 14 -12.29 -5.58 3.15
C GLU A 14 -11.29 -6.56 3.72
N ILE A 15 -10.05 -6.24 3.41
CA ILE A 15 -9.00 -7.24 3.36
C ILE A 15 -8.59 -7.65 4.76
N ASN A 16 -8.46 -8.98 4.92
CA ASN A 16 -7.99 -9.58 6.16
C ASN A 16 -6.66 -8.95 6.59
N VAL A 17 -6.43 -8.83 7.90
CA VAL A 17 -5.23 -8.18 8.46
C VAL A 17 -3.95 -8.82 7.92
N ILE A 18 -3.97 -10.13 7.67
CA ILE A 18 -2.86 -10.88 7.06
C ILE A 18 -2.58 -10.40 5.63
N VAL A 19 -3.62 -10.24 4.81
CA VAL A 19 -3.50 -9.78 3.41
C VAL A 19 -3.01 -8.33 3.36
N TYR A 20 -3.54 -7.47 4.24
CA TYR A 20 -3.03 -6.11 4.39
C TYR A 20 -1.54 -6.10 4.76
N LEU A 21 -1.10 -6.95 5.69
CA LEU A 21 0.29 -7.03 6.11
C LEU A 21 1.19 -7.48 4.96
N ILE A 22 0.77 -8.48 4.17
CA ILE A 22 1.49 -8.95 2.97
C ILE A 22 1.64 -7.82 1.94
N TYR A 23 0.57 -7.06 1.68
CA TYR A 23 0.62 -5.94 0.73
C TYR A 23 1.54 -4.81 1.20
N VAL A 24 1.50 -4.47 2.50
CA VAL A 24 2.41 -3.48 3.09
C VAL A 24 3.85 -3.99 3.00
N CYS A 25 4.12 -5.24 3.38
CA CYS A 25 5.45 -5.85 3.25
C CYS A 25 5.95 -5.85 1.80
N THR A 26 5.07 -6.13 0.83
CA THR A 26 5.41 -6.09 -0.61
C THR A 26 5.73 -4.67 -1.08
N GLY A 27 4.97 -3.67 -0.63
CA GLY A 27 5.23 -2.25 -0.93
C GLY A 27 6.51 -1.70 -0.29
N LEU A 28 6.92 -2.28 0.85
CA LEU A 28 8.18 -1.97 1.53
C LEU A 28 9.39 -2.78 1.00
N ALA A 29 9.18 -3.83 0.21
CA ALA A 29 10.28 -4.65 -0.32
C ALA A 29 11.37 -3.86 -1.06
N PRO A 30 11.04 -2.83 -1.88
CA PRO A 30 12.06 -1.99 -2.53
C PRO A 30 12.91 -1.19 -1.51
N LEU A 31 12.32 -0.75 -0.39
CA LEU A 31 13.05 -0.06 0.68
C LEU A 31 14.09 -0.98 1.31
N PHE A 32 13.69 -2.22 1.63
CA PHE A 32 14.63 -3.22 2.15
C PHE A 32 15.73 -3.55 1.15
N HIS A 33 15.38 -3.66 -0.13
CA HIS A 33 16.36 -3.95 -1.18
C HIS A 33 17.40 -2.84 -1.35
N ILE A 34 17.01 -1.57 -1.19
CA ILE A 34 17.94 -0.43 -1.29
C ILE A 34 18.76 -0.27 0.00
N LEU A 35 18.13 -0.41 1.17
CA LEU A 35 18.79 -0.24 2.48
C LEU A 35 19.77 -1.37 2.82
N ILE A 36 19.50 -2.62 2.43
CA ILE A 36 20.31 -3.79 2.83
C ILE A 36 21.46 -4.05 1.85
N ILE A 37 21.24 -3.91 0.54
CA ILE A 37 22.22 -4.32 -0.48
C ILE A 37 23.20 -3.19 -0.82
N GLY A 38 22.95 -1.94 -0.38
CA GLY A 38 23.81 -0.81 -0.73
C GLY A 38 23.94 -0.63 -2.25
N SER A 39 22.89 -1.01 -2.99
CA SER A 39 22.90 -1.02 -4.44
C SER A 39 22.79 0.41 -4.97
N GLU A 40 23.52 0.66 -6.05
CA GLU A 40 23.45 1.88 -6.87
C GLU A 40 22.00 2.34 -7.04
N MET A 41 21.71 3.58 -6.61
CA MET A 41 20.37 4.14 -6.66
C MET A 41 20.00 4.50 -8.11
N THR A 42 19.64 3.49 -8.89
CA THR A 42 19.15 3.70 -10.25
C THR A 42 17.73 4.26 -10.22
N THR A 43 17.39 5.07 -11.22
CA THR A 43 16.09 5.75 -11.33
C THR A 43 14.91 4.79 -11.16
N GLY A 44 15.01 3.56 -11.68
CA GLY A 44 13.95 2.55 -11.54
C GLY A 44 13.68 2.12 -10.10
N LYS A 45 14.72 1.96 -9.27
CA LYS A 45 14.56 1.56 -7.86
C LYS A 45 13.91 2.66 -7.02
N ILE A 46 14.21 3.92 -7.33
CA ILE A 46 13.59 5.09 -6.71
C ILE A 46 12.10 5.14 -7.05
N VAL A 47 11.74 4.96 -8.33
CA VAL A 47 10.34 4.93 -8.77
C VAL A 47 9.56 3.80 -8.10
N LEU A 48 10.13 2.58 -8.03
CA LEU A 48 9.50 1.44 -7.36
C LEU A 48 9.27 1.70 -5.86
N THR A 49 10.23 2.37 -5.21
CA THR A 49 10.12 2.74 -3.80
C THR A 49 9.00 3.74 -3.57
N ILE A 50 8.93 4.80 -4.38
CA ILE A 50 7.87 5.81 -4.28
C ILE A 50 6.50 5.17 -4.52
N LEU A 51 6.38 4.31 -5.54
CA LEU A 51 5.14 3.62 -5.86
C LEU A 51 4.70 2.67 -4.72
N GLY A 52 5.64 1.94 -4.14
CA GLY A 52 5.39 1.05 -3.00
C GLY A 52 4.93 1.79 -1.74
N VAL A 53 5.56 2.93 -1.42
CA VAL A 53 5.15 3.78 -0.31
C VAL A 53 3.77 4.41 -0.55
N LEU A 54 3.51 4.92 -1.76
CA LEU A 54 2.19 5.44 -2.13
C LEU A 54 1.09 4.38 -1.95
N TYR A 55 1.38 3.16 -2.38
CA TYR A 55 0.46 2.04 -2.28
C TYR A 55 0.19 1.65 -0.82
N ALA A 56 1.22 1.61 0.03
CA ALA A 56 1.07 1.35 1.46
C ALA A 56 0.24 2.43 2.18
N ILE A 57 0.44 3.70 1.83
CA ILE A 57 -0.35 4.83 2.36
C ILE A 57 -1.82 4.67 1.94
N PHE A 58 -2.08 4.39 0.65
CA PHE A 58 -3.43 4.22 0.13
C PHE A 58 -4.18 3.07 0.84
N LEU A 59 -3.53 1.93 1.03
CA LEU A 59 -4.08 0.80 1.79
C LEU A 59 -4.38 1.15 3.25
N THR A 60 -3.50 1.92 3.88
CA THR A 60 -3.67 2.34 5.27
C THR A 60 -4.87 3.28 5.41
N ILE A 61 -5.03 4.21 4.49
CA ILE A 61 -6.20 5.10 4.43
C ILE A 61 -7.47 4.26 4.20
N ALA A 62 -7.47 3.31 3.26
CA ALA A 62 -8.63 2.44 3.01
C ALA A 62 -9.04 1.64 4.26
N LYS A 63 -8.06 1.13 5.02
CA LYS A 63 -8.30 0.37 6.26
C LYS A 63 -8.83 1.26 7.38
N ILE A 64 -8.29 2.48 7.54
CA ILE A 64 -8.81 3.47 8.50
C ILE A 64 -10.23 3.91 8.13
N TYR A 65 -10.47 4.19 6.85
CA TYR A 65 -11.80 4.56 6.35
C TYR A 65 -12.84 3.53 6.71
N ARG A 66 -12.52 2.24 6.54
CA ARG A 66 -13.42 1.16 6.96
C ARG A 66 -13.70 1.19 8.46
N LYS A 67 -12.67 1.24 9.30
CA LYS A 67 -12.83 1.24 10.77
C LYS A 67 -13.63 2.45 11.30
N PHE A 68 -13.64 3.56 10.56
CA PHE A 68 -14.30 4.81 10.99
C PHE A 68 -15.72 4.96 10.42
N PHE A 69 -15.98 4.44 9.22
CA PHE A 69 -17.28 4.55 8.55
C PHE A 69 -18.16 3.29 8.66
N TRP A 70 -17.65 2.20 9.25
CA TRP A 70 -18.37 0.94 9.49
C TRP A 70 -18.02 0.37 10.85
#